data_AF-A0A3D4IEA6-F1
#
_entry.id   AF-A0A3D4IEA6-F1
#
_cell.length_a   1.000
_cell.length_b   1.000
_cell.length_c   1.000
_cell.angle_alpha   90.00
_cell.angle_beta   90.00
_cell.angle_gamma   90.00
#
_symmetry.space_group_name_H-M   'P 1'
#
loop_
_entity.id
_entity.type
_entity.pdbx_description
1 polymer ?
#
loop_
_entity_poly.entity_id
_entity_poly.type
_entity_poly.pdbx_seq_one_letter_code
_entity_poly.pdbx_strand_id
1 'polypeptide(L)'
;FDQQSYHWKKNVYLPQFYTQNLPLVKLGLDLLDTKSALQYQREERALISQRMTVSRTRLEYLLDVMTLDVISHPENVALLGEQLAKHYNSDVFRRCTRMGELLRCSLDQIRQNAPTNPADWLFTR
;
A
#
# COMPACT_ATOMS: atom_id res chain seq x y z
N PHE A 1 -6.57 -13.61 9.47
CA PHE A 1 -5.85 -12.36 9.18
C PHE A 1 -5.00 -11.97 10.37
N ASP A 2 -3.96 -11.18 10.16
CA ASP A 2 -3.05 -10.77 11.22
C ASP A 2 -3.68 -9.71 12.14
N GLN A 3 -2.99 -9.41 13.24
CA GLN A 3 -3.41 -8.39 14.20
C GLN A 3 -3.51 -7.00 13.55
N GLN A 4 -2.64 -6.70 12.58
CA GLN A 4 -2.61 -5.42 11.87
C GLN A 4 -3.92 -5.13 11.15
N SER A 5 -4.57 -6.16 10.63
CA SER A 5 -5.85 -6.05 9.91
C SER A 5 -7.02 -5.55 10.79
N TYR A 6 -6.87 -5.54 12.11
CA TYR A 6 -7.85 -5.01 13.06
C TYR A 6 -7.62 -3.53 13.42
N HIS A 7 -6.51 -2.92 13.02
CA HIS A 7 -6.17 -1.56 13.43
C HIS A 7 -6.75 -0.48 12.49
N TRP A 8 -7.31 0.58 13.08
CA TRP A 8 -7.86 1.72 12.33
C TRP A 8 -6.80 2.77 11.94
N LYS A 9 -5.61 2.75 12.56
CA LYS A 9 -4.58 3.78 12.34
C LYS A 9 -3.75 3.43 11.11
N LYS A 10 -3.72 4.33 10.12
CA LYS A 10 -2.86 4.19 8.94
C LYS A 10 -1.38 3.98 9.30
N ASN A 11 -0.92 4.60 10.38
CA ASN A 11 0.48 4.54 10.82
C ASN A 11 0.94 3.11 11.15
N VAL A 12 0.03 2.19 11.48
CA VAL A 12 0.36 0.76 11.68
C VAL A 12 0.85 0.12 10.37
N TYR A 13 0.45 0.64 9.22
CA TYR A 13 0.87 0.11 7.91
C TYR A 13 2.11 0.81 7.35
N LEU A 14 2.70 1.74 8.09
CA LEU A 14 3.79 2.60 7.63
C LEU A 14 5.05 2.34 8.49
N PRO A 15 6.08 1.65 7.92
CA PRO A 15 7.23 1.17 8.69
C PRO A 15 7.97 2.24 9.50
N GLN A 16 7.96 3.49 9.04
CA GLN A 16 8.64 4.61 9.69
C GLN A 16 8.02 5.02 11.04
N PHE A 17 6.79 4.60 11.34
CA PHE A 17 6.14 4.89 12.63
C PHE A 17 6.44 3.83 13.69
N TYR A 18 7.19 2.78 13.37
CA TYR A 18 7.68 1.84 14.36
C TYR A 18 8.91 2.38 15.07
N THR A 19 8.85 2.54 16.39
CA THR A 19 9.96 3.05 17.21
C THR A 19 11.25 2.23 17.00
N GLN A 20 11.11 0.92 16.81
CA GLN A 20 12.22 0.00 16.54
C GLN A 20 12.92 0.29 15.20
N ASN A 21 12.21 0.87 14.23
CA ASN A 21 12.76 1.20 12.92
C ASN A 21 13.42 2.59 12.88
N LEU A 22 13.32 3.40 13.94
CA LEU A 22 13.89 4.74 13.96
C LEU A 22 15.40 4.80 13.63
N PRO A 23 16.26 3.88 14.13
CA PRO A 23 17.68 3.88 13.75
C PRO A 23 17.89 3.66 12.25
N LEU A 24 17.11 2.76 11.64
CA LEU A 24 17.17 2.48 10.20
C LEU A 24 16.66 3.66 9.37
N VAL A 25 15.58 4.31 9.82
CA VAL A 25 15.04 5.51 9.16
C VAL A 25 16.05 6.64 9.17
N LYS A 26 16.71 6.89 10.32
CA LYS A 26 17.76 7.92 10.43
C LYS A 26 18.93 7.63 9.49
N LEU A 27 19.43 6.39 9.49
CA LEU A 27 20.51 5.98 8.58
C LEU A 27 20.14 6.21 7.12
N GLY A 28 18.90 5.87 6.73
CA GLY A 28 18.40 6.13 5.38
C GLY A 28 18.36 7.61 5.03
N LEU A 29 17.94 8.47 5.96
CA LEU A 29 17.92 9.93 5.77
C LEU A 29 19.33 10.53 5.68
N ASP A 30 20.30 9.97 6.40
CA ASP A 30 21.67 10.46 6.42
C ASP A 30 22.45 10.04 5.16
N LEU A 31 22.12 8.89 4.55
CA LEU A 31 22.88 8.31 3.44
C LEU A 31 22.20 8.45 2.07
N LEU A 32 20.87 8.54 2.00
CA LEU A 32 20.14 8.59 0.72
C LEU A 32 19.78 10.02 0.38
N ASP A 33 20.23 10.47 -0.79
CA ASP A 33 19.71 11.70 -1.37
C ASP A 33 18.25 11.52 -1.83
N THR A 34 17.50 12.61 -1.87
CA THR A 34 16.06 12.60 -2.19
C THR A 34 15.77 12.03 -3.59
N LYS A 35 16.65 12.24 -4.57
CA LYS A 35 16.45 11.74 -5.94
C LYS A 35 16.55 10.21 -5.94
N SER A 36 17.59 9.66 -5.30
CA SER A 36 17.77 8.21 -5.17
C SER A 36 16.62 7.56 -4.39
N ALA A 37 16.17 8.17 -3.29
CA ALA A 37 15.03 7.68 -2.52
C ALA A 37 13.73 7.61 -3.34
N LEU A 38 13.45 8.64 -4.15
CA LEU A 38 12.29 8.65 -5.06
C LEU A 38 12.42 7.61 -6.17
N GLN A 39 13.62 7.39 -6.69
CA GLN A 39 13.88 6.34 -7.69
C GLN A 39 13.61 4.95 -7.11
N TYR A 40 14.15 4.64 -5.92
CA TYR A 40 13.87 3.38 -5.23
C TYR A 40 12.38 3.18 -4.95
N GLN A 41 11.67 4.23 -4.56
CA GLN A 41 10.22 4.14 -4.35
C GLN A 41 9.47 3.74 -5.63
N ARG A 42 9.90 4.24 -6.80
CA ARG A 42 9.32 3.85 -8.09
C ARG A 42 9.62 2.38 -8.39
N GLU A 43 10.87 1.96 -8.27
CA GLU A 43 11.31 0.59 -8.51
C GLU A 43 10.54 -0.42 -7.64
N GLU A 44 10.39 -0.13 -6.34
CA GLU A 44 9.58 -0.96 -5.44
C GLU A 44 8.11 -1.06 -5.89
N ARG A 45 7.49 0.05 -6.32
CA ARG A 45 6.11 0.02 -6.86
C ARG A 45 5.99 -0.82 -8.14
N ALA A 46 7.02 -0.80 -8.98
CA ALA A 46 7.14 -1.66 -10.16
C ALA A 46 7.12 -3.14 -9.76
N LEU A 47 7.99 -3.49 -8.82
CA LEU A 47 8.17 -4.85 -8.35
C LEU A 47 6.89 -5.38 -7.71
N ILE A 48 6.20 -4.53 -6.92
CA ILE A 48 4.88 -4.87 -6.38
C ILE A 48 3.88 -5.14 -7.51
N SER A 49 3.80 -4.26 -8.51
CA SER A 49 2.87 -4.41 -9.64
C SER A 49 3.15 -5.65 -10.49
N GLN A 50 4.43 -5.98 -10.68
CA GLN A 50 4.85 -7.21 -11.35
C GLN A 50 4.44 -8.45 -10.54
N ARG A 51 4.68 -8.46 -9.23
CA ARG A 51 4.25 -9.55 -8.33
C ARG A 51 2.74 -9.73 -8.34
N MET A 52 1.98 -8.63 -8.35
CA MET A 52 0.51 -8.67 -8.49
C MET A 52 0.08 -9.32 -9.80
N THR A 53 0.75 -8.99 -10.91
CA THR A 53 0.46 -9.59 -12.22
C THR A 53 0.77 -11.09 -12.25
N VAL A 54 1.95 -11.49 -11.76
CA VAL A 54 2.38 -12.90 -11.71
C VAL A 54 1.48 -13.73 -10.80
N SER A 55 1.03 -13.16 -9.68
CA SER A 55 0.19 -13.86 -8.70
C SER A 55 -1.31 -13.55 -8.83
N ARG A 56 -1.75 -12.95 -9.96
CA ARG A 56 -3.08 -12.35 -10.12
C ARG A 56 -4.20 -13.26 -9.63
N THR A 57 -4.29 -14.48 -10.13
CA THR A 57 -5.37 -15.41 -9.77
C THR A 57 -5.43 -15.67 -8.27
N ARG A 58 -4.29 -15.90 -7.63
CA ARG A 58 -4.22 -16.16 -6.19
C ARG A 58 -4.56 -14.92 -5.37
N LEU A 59 -4.08 -13.76 -5.82
CA LEU A 59 -4.36 -12.48 -5.18
C LEU A 59 -5.85 -12.14 -5.24
N GLU A 60 -6.50 -12.33 -6.39
CA GLU A 60 -7.93 -12.07 -6.56
C GLU A 60 -8.77 -12.98 -5.64
N TYR A 61 -8.48 -14.29 -5.59
CA TYR A 61 -9.20 -15.19 -4.68
C TYR A 61 -9.06 -14.76 -3.21
N LEU A 62 -7.88 -14.32 -2.79
CA LEU A 62 -7.68 -13.82 -1.44
C LEU A 62 -8.49 -12.54 -1.18
N LEU A 63 -8.44 -11.58 -2.10
CA LEU A 63 -9.17 -10.32 -1.98
C LEU A 63 -10.69 -10.54 -1.96
N ASP A 64 -11.20 -11.49 -2.74
CA ASP A 64 -12.63 -11.81 -2.77
C ASP A 64 -13.09 -12.36 -1.42
N VAL A 65 -12.35 -13.32 -0.85
CA VAL A 65 -12.64 -13.82 0.50
C VAL A 65 -12.56 -12.70 1.54
N MET A 66 -11.53 -11.85 1.47
CA MET A 66 -11.37 -10.71 2.38
C MET A 66 -12.49 -9.67 2.27
N THR A 67 -13.10 -9.56 1.09
CA THR A 67 -14.18 -8.61 0.83
C THR A 67 -15.52 -9.14 1.35
N LEU A 68 -15.68 -10.47 1.46
CA LEU A 68 -16.86 -11.09 2.03
C LEU A 68 -16.79 -11.20 3.56
N ASP A 69 -15.59 -11.28 4.13
CA ASP A 69 -15.37 -11.50 5.56
C ASP A 69 -15.43 -10.22 6.42
N VAL A 70 -15.79 -10.36 7.69
CA VAL A 70 -15.77 -9.29 8.70
C VAL A 70 -14.46 -9.35 9.48
N ILE A 71 -13.38 -8.92 8.84
CA ILE A 71 -12.01 -8.99 9.41
C ILE A 71 -11.80 -7.97 10.54
N SER A 72 -12.52 -6.85 10.54
CA SER A 72 -12.36 -5.77 11.52
C SER A 72 -13.71 -5.13 11.84
N HIS A 73 -13.77 -4.34 12.90
CA HIS A 73 -14.96 -3.57 13.23
C HIS A 73 -15.28 -2.56 12.10
N PRO A 74 -16.54 -2.39 11.70
CA PRO A 74 -16.93 -1.44 10.65
C PRO A 74 -16.41 -0.01 10.90
N GLU A 75 -16.38 0.41 12.16
CA GLU A 75 -15.82 1.71 12.58
C GLU A 75 -14.33 1.82 12.28
N ASN A 76 -13.55 0.76 12.52
CA ASN A 76 -12.12 0.75 12.21
C ASN A 76 -11.88 0.85 10.71
N VAL A 77 -12.68 0.15 9.91
CA VAL A 77 -12.61 0.20 8.44
C VAL A 77 -12.95 1.61 7.95
N ALA A 78 -14.01 2.23 8.45
CA ALA A 78 -14.40 3.59 8.08
C ALA A 78 -13.32 4.62 8.44
N LEU A 79 -12.78 4.56 9.66
CA LEU A 79 -11.71 5.45 10.12
C LEU A 79 -10.42 5.28 9.31
N LEU A 80 -10.05 4.04 9.00
CA LEU A 80 -8.91 3.75 8.14
C LEU A 80 -9.15 4.25 6.71
N GLY A 81 -10.34 4.01 6.17
CA GLY A 81 -10.76 4.51 4.85
C GLY A 81 -10.64 6.02 4.72
N GLU A 82 -11.06 6.79 5.72
CA GLU A 82 -10.90 8.25 5.73
C GLU A 82 -9.42 8.68 5.75
N GLN A 83 -8.58 8.00 6.54
CA GLN A 83 -7.14 8.29 6.58
C GLN A 83 -6.44 7.92 5.25
N LEU A 84 -6.85 6.83 4.60
CA LEU A 84 -6.33 6.41 3.31
C LEU A 84 -6.81 7.33 2.18
N ALA A 85 -8.06 7.80 2.24
CA ALA A 85 -8.58 8.78 1.29
C ALA A 85 -7.76 10.07 1.31
N LYS A 86 -7.45 10.59 2.50
CA LYS A 86 -6.54 11.74 2.67
C LYS A 86 -5.12 11.44 2.22
N HIS A 87 -4.63 10.23 2.49
CA HIS A 87 -3.25 9.85 2.16
C HIS A 87 -3.00 9.75 0.66
N TYR A 88 -3.91 9.11 -0.06
CA TYR A 88 -3.83 8.89 -1.50
C TYR A 88 -4.51 10.00 -2.31
N ASN A 89 -5.14 10.98 -1.65
CA ASN A 89 -5.98 12.00 -2.27
C ASN A 89 -7.06 11.38 -3.19
N SER A 90 -7.78 10.37 -2.67
CA SER A 90 -8.75 9.59 -3.43
C SER A 90 -9.97 9.24 -2.57
N ASP A 91 -11.15 9.70 -2.98
CA ASP A 91 -12.40 9.42 -2.26
C ASP A 91 -12.87 7.97 -2.36
N VAL A 92 -12.22 7.15 -3.19
CA VAL A 92 -12.61 5.75 -3.41
C VAL A 92 -12.63 4.97 -2.08
N PHE A 93 -11.70 5.27 -1.18
CA PHE A 93 -11.53 4.61 0.12
C PHE A 93 -12.66 4.90 1.11
N ARG A 94 -13.37 6.03 0.96
CA ARG A 94 -14.50 6.39 1.84
C ARG A 94 -15.71 5.48 1.65
N ARG A 95 -15.78 4.78 0.52
CA ARG A 95 -16.88 3.86 0.18
C ARG A 95 -16.61 2.42 0.63
N CYS A 96 -15.40 2.13 1.12
CA CYS A 96 -15.04 0.79 1.58
C CYS A 96 -15.67 0.51 2.95
N THR A 97 -16.33 -0.63 3.05
CA THR A 97 -16.99 -1.17 4.25
C THR A 97 -16.28 -2.41 4.79
N ARG A 98 -15.37 -2.99 4.01
CA ARG A 98 -14.59 -4.19 4.35
C ARG A 98 -13.09 -3.95 4.20
N MET A 99 -12.29 -4.67 5.00
CA MET A 99 -10.82 -4.59 4.90
C MET A 99 -10.30 -5.06 3.53
N GLY A 100 -10.94 -6.07 2.92
CA GLY A 100 -10.60 -6.51 1.58
C GLY A 100 -10.74 -5.41 0.52
N GLU A 101 -11.75 -4.55 0.65
CA GLU A 101 -11.98 -3.42 -0.27
C GLU A 101 -10.90 -2.34 -0.11
N LEU A 102 -10.53 -2.00 1.14
CA LEU A 102 -9.43 -1.05 1.39
C LEU A 102 -8.11 -1.55 0.79
N LEU A 103 -7.81 -2.84 0.97
CA LEU A 103 -6.60 -3.45 0.41
C LEU A 103 -6.65 -3.45 -1.12
N ARG A 104 -7.78 -3.85 -1.71
CA ARG A 104 -7.99 -3.84 -3.16
C ARG A 104 -7.79 -2.43 -3.74
N CYS A 105 -8.40 -1.42 -3.15
CA CYS A 105 -8.23 -0.02 -3.56
C CYS A 105 -6.76 0.45 -3.42
N SER A 106 -6.05 0.05 -2.37
CA SER A 106 -4.64 0.40 -2.17
C SER A 106 -3.74 -0.22 -3.24
N LEU A 107 -3.99 -1.49 -3.59
CA LEU A 107 -3.26 -2.18 -4.66
C LEU A 107 -3.57 -1.55 -6.04
N ASP A 108 -4.81 -1.13 -6.26
CA ASP A 108 -5.17 -0.38 -7.47
C ASP A 108 -4.44 0.96 -7.58
N GLN A 109 -4.25 1.69 -6.47
CA GLN A 109 -3.44 2.90 -6.45
C GLN A 109 -1.98 2.62 -6.85
N ILE A 110 -1.40 1.48 -6.44
CA ILE A 110 -0.04 1.12 -6.84
C ILE A 110 0.00 0.81 -8.33
N ARG A 111 -0.96 0.05 -8.85
CA ARG A 111 -1.04 -0.33 -10.26
C ARG A 111 -1.24 0.88 -11.19
N GLN A 112 -2.09 1.83 -10.81
CA GLN A 112 -2.34 3.05 -11.61
C GLN A 112 -1.15 4.01 -11.64
N ASN A 113 -0.32 3.98 -10.59
CA ASN A 113 0.86 4.82 -10.46
C ASN A 113 2.16 4.10 -10.85
N ALA A 114 2.09 2.84 -11.28
CA ALA A 114 3.22 2.10 -11.82
C ALA A 114 3.33 2.38 -13.33
N PRO A 115 4.53 2.58 -13.88
CA PRO A 115 4.71 2.70 -15.32
C PRO A 115 4.31 1.39 -15.99
N THR A 116 3.56 1.52 -17.08
CA THR A 116 2.79 0.44 -17.71
C THR A 116 3.67 -0.56 -18.47
N ASN A 117 4.96 -0.26 -18.68
CA ASN A 117 5.90 -1.10 -19.41
C ASN A 117 7.27 -1.22 -18.68
N PRO A 118 7.77 -2.44 -18.41
CA PRO A 118 9.11 -2.68 -17.85
C PRO A 118 10.28 -2.12 -18.67
N ALA A 119 10.07 -1.78 -19.95
CA ALA A 119 11.09 -1.13 -20.78
C ALA A 119 11.18 0.39 -20.54
N ASP A 120 10.13 1.03 -19.99
CA ASP A 120 10.11 2.48 -19.73
C ASP A 120 11.14 2.89 -18.66
N TRP A 121 11.59 1.91 -17.86
CA TRP A 121 12.62 2.05 -16.83
C TRP A 121 14.02 2.31 -17.38
N LEU A 122 14.30 1.88 -18.61
CA LEU A 122 15.64 1.96 -19.20
C LEU A 122 15.97 3.34 -19.79
N PHE A 123 14.99 4.25 -19.90
CA PHE A 123 15.15 5.51 -20.65
C PHE A 123 14.89 6.79 -19.86
N THR A 124 14.45 6.71 -18.60
CA THR A 124 14.40 7.90 -17.71
C THR A 124 15.69 8.02 -16.90
N ARG A 125 16.70 8.67 -17.47
CA ARG A 125 17.84 9.26 -16.74
C ARG A 125 17.63 10.76 -16.53
#